data_AF-A0A967N5E6-F1
#
_entry.id   AF-A0A967N5E6-F1
#
_cell.length_a   1.000
_cell.length_b   1.000
_cell.length_c   1.000
_cell.angle_alpha   90.00
_cell.angle_beta   90.00
_cell.angle_gamma   90.00
#
_symmetry.space_group_name_H-M   'P 1'
#
loop_
_entity.id
_entity.type
_entity.pdbx_description
1 polymer ?
#
loop_
_entity_poly.entity_id
_entity_poly.type
_entity_poly.pdbx_seq_one_letter_code
_entity_poly.pdbx_strand_id
1 'polypeptide(L)' 'MKLASSTIVHKTELGMVRLGLEGPDDVRRTFQVIRDTLESRGELDAMDGVLIQPMLEGSVEVMVGVDP' A
#
# COMPACT_ATOMS: atom_id res chain seq x y z
N MET A 1 3.74 2.24 3.57
CA MET A 1 2.58 1.34 3.74
C MET A 1 1.99 1.00 2.38
N LYS A 2 1.52 -0.24 2.20
CA LYS A 2 0.84 -0.72 0.98
C LYS A 2 -0.37 -1.58 1.35
N LEU A 3 -1.49 -1.47 0.63
CA LEU A 3 -2.63 -2.38 0.78
C LEU A 3 -2.21 -3.84 0.50
N ALA A 4 -2.55 -4.72 1.43
CA ALA A 4 -2.53 -6.17 1.20
C ALA A 4 -3.91 -6.57 0.65
N SER A 5 -3.91 -7.15 -0.54
CA SER A 5 -5.11 -7.61 -1.23
C SER A 5 -4.69 -8.63 -2.28
N SER A 6 -5.44 -9.72 -2.33
CA SER A 6 -5.36 -10.78 -3.35
C SER A 6 -6.05 -10.43 -4.66
N THR A 7 -6.99 -9.48 -4.65
CA THR A 7 -7.83 -9.13 -5.82
C THR A 7 -7.46 -7.78 -6.42
N ILE A 8 -6.91 -6.84 -5.64
CA ILE A 8 -6.47 -5.53 -6.12
C ILE A 8 -4.99 -5.58 -6.49
N VAL A 9 -4.69 -5.54 -7.80
CA VAL A 9 -3.31 -5.65 -8.32
C VAL A 9 -2.64 -4.28 -8.47
N HIS A 10 -3.35 -3.28 -9.03
CA HIS A 10 -2.84 -1.93 -9.33
C HIS A 10 -2.94 -0.96 -8.14
N LYS A 11 -2.19 -1.25 -7.08
CA LYS A 11 -2.26 -0.55 -5.79
C LYS A 11 -1.79 0.91 -5.84
N THR A 12 -0.80 1.23 -6.68
CA THR A 12 -0.24 2.59 -6.74
C THR A 12 -1.22 3.54 -7.41
N GLU A 13 -1.81 3.09 -8.51
CA GLU A 13 -2.78 3.83 -9.33
C GLU A 13 -4.05 4.15 -8.54
N LEU A 14 -4.43 3.24 -7.64
CA LEU A 14 -5.57 3.43 -6.73
C LEU A 14 -5.21 4.24 -5.48
N GLY A 15 -3.99 4.75 -5.36
CA GLY A 15 -3.55 5.48 -4.18
C GLY A 15 -3.55 4.60 -2.91
N MET A 16 -3.30 3.31 -3.05
CA MET A 16 -3.22 2.33 -1.96
C MET A 16 -1.79 2.09 -1.47
N VAL A 17 -0.84 2.90 -1.96
CA VAL A 17 0.55 2.96 -1.52
C VAL A 17 0.81 4.36 -0.95
N ARG A 18 1.43 4.41 0.24
CA ARG A 18 1.87 5.64 0.88
C ARG A 18 3.30 5.50 1.37
N LEU A 19 4.13 6.45 0.98
CA LEU A 19 5.55 6.56 1.33
C LEU A 19 5.73 7.70 2.33
N GLY A 20 6.91 7.77 2.96
CA GLY A 20 7.28 8.87 3.85
C GLY A 20 6.40 8.98 5.10
N LEU A 21 6.03 7.84 5.71
CA LEU A 21 5.25 7.86 6.95
C LEU A 21 6.16 8.08 8.14
N GLU A 22 5.91 9.13 8.92
CA GLU A 22 6.74 9.52 10.05
C GLU A 22 6.08 9.08 11.37
N GLY A 23 6.40 7.84 11.76
CA GLY A 23 6.01 7.31 13.05
C GLY A 23 4.55 6.81 13.15
N PRO A 24 4.10 6.47 14.37
CA PRO A 24 2.87 5.69 14.57
C PRO A 24 1.57 6.41 14.18
N ASP A 25 1.50 7.72 14.30
CA ASP A 25 0.26 8.46 14.05
C ASP A 25 -0.02 8.60 12.55
N ASP A 26 1.03 8.85 11.75
CA ASP A 26 0.96 8.80 10.29
C ASP A 26 0.52 7.44 9.78
N VAL A 27 1.03 6.36 10.39
CA VAL A 27 0.63 4.99 10.09
C VAL A 27 -0.87 4.78 10.35
N ARG A 28 -1.37 5.19 11.53
CA ARG A 28 -2.80 5.04 11.88
C ARG A 28 -3.70 5.85 10.96
N ARG A 29 -3.35 7.11 10.72
CA ARG A 29 -4.10 7.99 9.82
C ARG A 29 -4.16 7.42 8.41
N THR A 30 -3.02 6.97 7.90
CA THR A 30 -2.91 6.39 6.56
C THR A 30 -3.72 5.11 6.42
N PHE A 31 -3.71 4.25 7.45
CA PHE A 31 -4.53 3.06 7.48
C PHE A 31 -6.02 3.40 7.33
N GLN A 32 -6.52 4.39 8.07
CA GLN A 32 -7.91 4.82 7.96
C GLN A 32 -8.24 5.36 6.57
N VAL A 33 -7.38 6.20 6.00
CA VAL A 33 -7.56 6.71 4.63
C VAL A 33 -7.71 5.58 3.61
N ILE A 34 -6.87 4.54 3.70
CA ILE A 34 -6.95 3.39 2.78
C ILE A 34 -8.29 2.64 2.96
N ARG A 35 -8.67 2.36 4.21
CA ARG A 35 -9.92 1.65 4.53
C ARG A 35 -11.14 2.44 4.06
N ASP A 36 -11.21 3.72 4.36
CA ASP A 36 -12.34 4.60 4.01
C ASP A 36 -12.43 4.77 2.48
N THR A 37 -11.29 4.76 1.78
CA THR A 37 -11.27 4.76 0.32
C THR A 37 -11.89 3.48 -0.25
N LEU A 38 -11.57 2.31 0.31
CA LEU A 38 -12.17 1.04 -0.12
C LEU A 38 -13.66 0.96 0.22
N GLU A 39 -14.05 1.44 1.39
CA GLU A 39 -15.45 1.52 1.80
C GLU A 39 -16.26 2.41 0.85
N SER A 40 -15.75 3.60 0.49
CA SER A 40 -16.41 4.50 -0.47
C SER A 40 -16.59 3.91 -1.87
N ARG A 41 -15.79 2.88 -2.20
CA ARG A 41 -15.81 2.17 -3.48
C ARG A 41 -16.61 0.87 -3.42
N GLY A 42 -17.11 0.49 -2.24
CA GLY A 42 -17.77 -0.81 -2.03
C GLY A 42 -16.82 -2.00 -2.14
N GLU A 43 -15.52 -1.78 -1.95
CA GLU A 43 -14.45 -2.78 -2.11
C GLU A 43 -13.79 -3.16 -0.78
N LEU A 44 -14.46 -2.91 0.36
CA LEU A 44 -13.88 -3.17 1.68
C LEU A 44 -13.50 -4.65 1.87
N ASP A 45 -14.28 -5.57 1.31
CA ASP A 45 -14.03 -7.02 1.35
C ASP A 45 -12.76 -7.44 0.61
N ALA A 46 -12.21 -6.58 -0.25
CA ALA A 46 -10.93 -6.84 -0.92
C ALA A 46 -9.71 -6.57 -0.02
N MET A 47 -9.90 -6.03 1.18
CA MET A 47 -8.83 -5.70 2.11
C MET A 47 -8.45 -6.88 3.00
N ASP A 48 -7.28 -7.46 2.74
CA ASP A 48 -6.66 -8.44 3.65
C ASP A 48 -5.91 -7.75 4.81
N GLY A 49 -5.56 -6.46 4.62
CA GLY A 49 -4.84 -5.64 5.59
C GLY A 49 -3.89 -4.64 4.93
N VAL A 50 -2.79 -4.30 5.61
CA VAL A 50 -1.72 -3.47 5.04
C VAL A 50 -0.34 -4.05 5.36
N LEU A 51 0.61 -3.84 4.44
CA LEU A 51 2.03 -4.10 4.64
C LEU A 51 2.73 -2.81 5.07
N ILE A 52 3.48 -2.89 6.17
CA ILE A 52 4.35 -1.82 6.67
C ILE A 52 5.79 -2.29 6.51
N GLN A 53 6.62 -1.45 5.90
CA GLN A 53 8.02 -1.73 5.62
C GLN A 53 8.83 -0.44 5.82
N PRO A 54 10.11 -0.54 6.23
CA PRO A 54 11.02 0.59 6.24
C PRO A 54 11.12 1.23 4.85
N MET A 55 11.23 2.56 4.80
CA MET A 55 11.53 3.30 3.57
C MET A 55 13.06 3.42 3.44
N LEU A 56 13.58 3.05 2.27
CA LEU A 56 14.99 3.26 1.93
C LEU A 56 15.11 4.54 1.11
N GLU A 57 16.15 5.33 1.38
CA GLU A 57 16.47 6.55 0.64
C GLU A 57 17.78 6.36 -0.13
N GLY A 58 17.89 6.97 -1.31
CA GLY A 58 19.14 7.00 -2.09
C GLY A 58 19.59 5.67 -2.70
N SER A 59 18.72 4.66 -2.79
CA SER A 59 19.03 3.35 -3.38
C SER A 59 18.90 3.34 -4.90
N VAL A 60 19.67 2.46 -5.57
CA VAL A 60 19.48 2.12 -6.99
C VAL A 60 18.27 1.19 -7.13
N GLU A 61 17.36 1.52 -8.04
CA GLU A 61 16.24 0.66 -8.41
C GLU A 61 16.68 -0.31 -9.52
N VAL A 62 16.38 -1.60 -9.37
CA VAL A 62 16.71 -2.64 -10.35
C VAL A 62 15.47 -3.46 -10.66
N MET A 63 15.19 -3.67 -11.96
CA MET A 63 14.14 -4.55 -12.45
C MET A 63 14.75 -5.84 -12.99
N VAL A 64 14.25 -7.00 -12.56
CA VAL A 64 14.69 -8.33 -13.01
C VAL A 64 13.47 -9.18 -13.37
N GLY A 65 13.49 -9.82 -14.54
CA GLY A 65 12.48 -10.77 -14.98
C GLY A 65 13.12 -12.13 -15.28
N VAL A 66 12.39 -13.21 -14.99
CA VAL A 66 12.80 -14.59 -15.29
C VAL A 66 11.66 -15.25 -16.05
N ASP A 67 11.96 -15.90 -17.16
CA ASP A 67 11.04 -16.70 -17.98
C ASP A 67 11.64 -18.13 -18.10
N PRO A 68 10.88 -19.21 -17.88
CA PRO A 68 11.40 -20.59 -17.85
C PRO A 68 12.00 -21.10 -19.16
#